data_AF-A0A8T9IFB3-F1
#
_entry.id   AF-A0A8T9IFB3-F1
#
_cell.length_a   1.000
_cell.length_b   1.000
_cell.length_c   1.000
_cell.angle_alpha   90.00
_cell.angle_beta   90.00
_cell.angle_gamma   90.00
#
_symmetry.space_group_name_H-M   'P 1'
#
loop_
_entity.id
_entity.type
_entity.pdbx_description
1 polymer ?
#
loop_
_entity_poly.entity_id
_entity_poly.type
_entity_poly.pdbx_seq_one_letter_code
_entity_poly.pdbx_strand_id
1 'polypeptide(L)'
;MNYMQALRYITAKGKQKAILVYWGRLKAEKYDLFIKEVLWSEYNNEKMAGTGIILRYLLQFALVDVATGEWITYSPTNYEYSEPLSTAEIGDITKQHIMQLRKKIYERAVADFVNRYK
;
A
#
# COMPACT_ATOMS: atom_id res chain seq x y z
N MET A 1 23.84 14.70 -11.65
CA MET A 1 23.21 13.40 -11.95
C MET A 1 22.00 13.26 -11.05
N ASN A 2 20.79 13.11 -11.61
CA ASN A 2 19.56 12.96 -10.83
C ASN A 2 19.51 11.54 -10.22
N TYR A 3 18.94 11.39 -9.03
CA TYR A 3 18.72 10.10 -8.35
C TYR A 3 18.14 9.03 -9.27
N MET A 4 17.15 9.37 -10.10
CA MET A 4 16.55 8.41 -11.06
C MET A 4 17.53 7.95 -12.14
N GLN A 5 18.42 8.83 -12.60
CA GLN A 5 19.46 8.47 -13.57
C GLN A 5 20.51 7.56 -12.93
N ALA A 6 20.88 7.82 -11.67
CA ALA A 6 21.79 6.96 -10.91
C ALA A 6 21.22 5.57 -10.68
N LEU A 7 19.94 5.49 -10.30
CA LEU A 7 19.23 4.23 -10.11
C LEU A 7 19.22 3.41 -11.41
N ARG A 8 18.77 4.01 -12.52
CA ARG A 8 18.78 3.37 -13.85
C ARG A 8 20.17 2.90 -14.28
N TYR A 9 21.20 3.71 -14.05
CA TYR A 9 22.58 3.36 -14.39
C TYR A 9 23.09 2.12 -13.64
N ILE A 10 22.84 2.05 -12.32
CA ILE A 10 23.21 0.89 -11.50
C ILE A 10 22.42 -0.35 -11.94
N THR A 11 21.12 -0.20 -12.21
CA THR A 11 20.26 -1.28 -12.70
C THR A 11 20.73 -1.82 -14.05
N ALA A 12 21.12 -0.93 -14.97
CA ALA A 12 21.69 -1.29 -16.26
C ALA A 12 23.01 -2.06 -16.12
N LYS A 13 23.90 -1.65 -15.21
CA LYS A 13 25.12 -2.41 -14.88
C LYS A 13 24.83 -3.81 -14.36
N GLY A 14 23.74 -3.95 -13.59
CA GLY A 14 23.22 -5.24 -13.13
C GLY A 14 22.52 -6.07 -14.21
N LYS A 15 22.52 -5.61 -15.48
CA LYS A 15 21.83 -6.21 -16.63
C LYS A 15 20.32 -6.41 -16.41
N GLN A 16 19.71 -5.63 -15.53
CA GLN A 16 18.27 -5.67 -15.29
C GLN A 16 17.56 -4.71 -16.24
N LYS A 17 16.42 -5.14 -16.77
CA LYS A 17 15.66 -4.39 -17.79
C LYS A 17 14.68 -3.37 -17.21
N ALA A 18 14.24 -3.59 -15.97
CA ALA A 18 13.26 -2.74 -15.31
C ALA A 18 13.58 -2.55 -13.82
N ILE A 19 13.07 -1.47 -13.26
CA ILE A 19 13.09 -1.19 -11.81
C ILE A 19 11.65 -1.24 -11.32
N LEU A 20 11.42 -2.00 -10.25
CA LEU A 20 10.14 -1.98 -9.55
C LEU A 20 10.26 -1.14 -8.28
N VAL A 21 9.48 -0.06 -8.19
CA VAL A 21 9.35 0.77 -6.99
C VAL A 21 7.95 0.56 -6.43
N TYR A 22 7.82 0.44 -5.11
CA TYR A 22 6.54 0.29 -4.45
C TYR A 22 6.45 1.13 -3.19
N TRP A 23 5.26 1.60 -2.89
CA TRP A 23 4.97 2.31 -1.65
C TRP A 23 3.56 2.00 -1.18
N GLY A 24 3.44 1.70 0.10
CA GLY A 24 2.17 1.37 0.74
C GLY A 24 1.75 2.44 1.73
N ARG A 25 0.45 2.74 1.79
CA ARG A 25 -0.15 3.63 2.79
C ARG A 25 -1.23 2.90 3.55
N LEU A 26 -1.20 3.00 4.87
CA LEU A 26 -2.29 2.52 5.72
C LEU A 26 -3.25 3.68 5.95
N LYS A 27 -4.53 3.48 5.63
CA LYS A 27 -5.59 4.44 5.87
C LYS A 27 -6.60 3.87 6.85
N ALA A 28 -7.16 4.74 7.66
CA ALA A 28 -8.28 4.45 8.52
C ALA A 28 -9.51 5.19 8.03
N GLU A 29 -10.65 4.56 8.20
CA GLU A 29 -11.94 5.17 7.97
C GLU A 29 -12.24 6.22 9.04
N LYS A 30 -12.66 7.40 8.60
CA LYS A 30 -13.19 8.46 9.43
C LYS A 30 -14.55 8.85 8.88
N TYR A 31 -15.60 8.46 9.58
CA TYR A 31 -16.95 8.88 9.24
C TYR A 31 -17.12 10.35 9.60
N ASP A 32 -17.43 11.19 8.60
CA ASP A 32 -17.68 12.60 8.81
C ASP A 32 -19.19 12.81 9.01
N LEU A 33 -19.57 13.25 10.23
CA LEU A 33 -20.95 13.47 10.61
C LEU A 33 -21.61 14.65 9.87
N PHE A 34 -20.81 15.60 9.36
CA PHE A 34 -21.29 16.80 8.68
C PHE A 34 -21.68 16.52 7.23
N ILE A 35 -20.81 15.82 6.49
CA ILE A 35 -21.09 15.44 5.09
C ILE A 35 -21.77 14.07 4.96
N LYS A 36 -21.87 13.28 6.04
CA LYS A 36 -22.39 11.90 6.05
C LYS A 36 -21.66 10.98 5.07
N GLU A 37 -20.37 11.25 4.85
CA GLU A 37 -19.51 10.47 3.96
C GLU A 37 -18.33 9.87 4.73
N VAL A 38 -17.75 8.84 4.11
CA VAL A 38 -16.59 8.15 4.60
C VAL A 38 -15.32 8.82 4.04
N LEU A 39 -14.51 9.40 4.93
CA LEU A 39 -13.22 9.96 4.59
C LEU A 39 -12.10 9.00 4.97
N TRP A 40 -11.14 8.82 4.06
CA TRP A 40 -9.96 7.98 4.29
C TRP A 40 -8.76 8.85 4.68
N SER A 41 -8.40 8.83 5.96
CA SER A 41 -7.22 9.52 6.49
C SER A 41 -6.06 8.55 6.71
N GLU A 42 -4.81 9.06 6.65
CA GLU A 42 -3.65 8.25 7.01
C GLU A 42 -3.73 7.81 8.48
N TYR A 43 -3.38 6.55 8.74
CA TYR A 43 -3.41 5.99 10.09
C TYR A 43 -2.15 6.41 10.87
N ASN A 44 -2.32 7.30 11.85
CA ASN A 44 -1.23 7.85 12.67
C ASN A 44 -1.01 7.11 14.00
N ASN A 45 -1.57 5.91 14.17
CA ASN A 45 -1.50 5.16 15.43
C ASN A 45 -2.12 5.90 16.63
N GLU A 46 -2.97 6.87 16.35
CA GLU A 46 -3.73 7.60 17.36
C GLU A 46 -4.83 6.70 17.91
N LYS A 47 -5.05 6.78 19.23
CA LYS A 47 -6.22 6.15 19.89
C LYS A 47 -7.47 6.84 19.37
N MET A 48 -8.01 6.39 18.24
CA MET A 48 -9.25 6.92 17.71
C MET A 48 -10.40 6.45 18.61
N ALA A 49 -11.01 7.40 19.33
CA ALA A 49 -12.20 7.14 20.13
C ALA A 49 -13.40 6.99 19.19
N GLY A 50 -13.86 5.76 18.98
CA GLY A 50 -14.99 5.48 18.09
C GLY A 50 -15.33 3.99 17.98
N THR A 51 -16.58 3.73 17.64
CA THR A 51 -17.19 2.40 17.48
C THR A 51 -16.68 1.74 16.18
N GLY A 52 -15.61 0.95 16.29
CA GLY A 52 -15.04 0.18 15.18
C GLY A 52 -14.12 0.99 14.25
N ILE A 53 -12.96 0.42 13.90
CA ILE A 53 -12.01 1.03 12.97
C ILE A 53 -11.95 0.15 11.73
N ILE A 54 -12.29 0.72 10.58
CA ILE A 54 -12.08 0.07 9.28
C ILE A 54 -10.73 0.52 8.75
N LEU A 55 -9.87 -0.44 8.43
CA LEU A 55 -8.51 -0.22 7.92
C LEU A 55 -8.43 -0.63 6.45
N ARG A 56 -7.76 0.20 5.65
CA ARG A 56 -7.44 -0.10 4.26
C ARG A 56 -5.94 0.08 4.05
N TYR A 57 -5.31 -0.91 3.43
CA TYR A 57 -3.92 -0.76 2.98
C TYR A 57 -3.94 -0.53 1.48
N LEU A 58 -3.31 0.56 1.05
CA LEU A 58 -3.24 0.96 -0.34
C LEU A 58 -1.80 0.75 -0.80
N LEU A 59 -1.60 -0.12 -1.79
CA LEU A 59 -0.29 -0.39 -2.34
C LEU A 59 -0.23 0.15 -3.77
N GLN A 60 0.80 0.93 -4.06
CA GLN A 60 1.06 1.50 -5.36
C GLN A 60 2.44 1.09 -5.82
N PHE A 61 2.58 0.93 -7.13
CA PHE A 61 3.83 0.54 -7.74
C PHE A 61 4.10 1.38 -8.98
N ALA A 62 5.38 1.58 -9.27
CA ALA A 62 5.88 2.09 -10.52
C ALA A 62 6.85 1.07 -11.12
N LEU A 63 6.62 0.69 -12.38
CA LEU A 63 7.61 -0.03 -13.17
C LEU A 63 8.32 0.98 -14.06
N VAL A 64 9.65 1.05 -13.96
CA VAL A 64 10.49 1.95 -14.74
C VAL A 64 11.31 1.13 -15.72
N ASP A 65 11.20 1.42 -17.01
CA ASP A 65 12.06 0.83 -18.04
C ASP A 65 13.47 1.45 -17.96
N VAL A 66 14.49 0.59 -17.91
CA VAL A 66 15.86 1.04 -17.67
C VAL A 66 16.46 1.73 -18.90
N ALA A 67 16.09 1.29 -20.11
CA ALA A 67 16.65 1.78 -21.36
C ALA A 67 16.11 3.16 -21.72
N THR A 68 14.79 3.33 -21.63
CA THR A 68 14.07 4.56 -22.00
C THR A 68 13.92 5.51 -20.82
N GLY A 69 13.65 4.98 -19.62
CA GLY A 69 13.27 5.76 -18.46
C GLY A 69 11.79 6.05 -18.35
N GLU A 70 10.99 5.53 -19.28
CA GLU A 70 9.54 5.57 -19.17
C GLU A 70 9.10 4.80 -17.93
N TRP A 71 8.03 5.27 -17.31
CA TRP A 71 7.43 4.56 -16.19
C TRP A 71 5.92 4.41 -16.38
N ILE A 72 5.40 3.35 -15.78
CA ILE A 72 3.96 3.13 -15.63
C ILE A 72 3.65 2.90 -14.17
N THR A 73 2.59 3.55 -13.69
CA THR A 73 2.07 3.37 -12.34
C THR A 73 0.81 2.50 -12.37
N TYR A 74 0.67 1.64 -11.38
CA TYR A 74 -0.54 0.85 -11.17
C TYR A 74 -0.71 0.53 -9.69
N SER A 75 -1.94 0.21 -9.32
CA SER A 75 -2.31 -0.30 -8.01
C SER A 75 -3.12 -1.59 -8.20
N PRO A 76 -2.82 -2.68 -7.47
CA PRO A 76 -3.71 -3.82 -7.38
C PRO A 76 -5.05 -3.40 -6.75
N THR A 77 -6.07 -4.25 -6.89
CA THR A 77 -7.34 -4.06 -6.18
C THR A 77 -7.09 -3.90 -4.68
N ASN A 78 -7.62 -2.83 -4.09
CA ASN A 78 -7.46 -2.56 -2.67
C ASN A 78 -8.16 -3.65 -1.86
N TYR A 79 -7.54 -4.06 -0.74
CA TYR A 79 -8.21 -4.87 0.28
C TYR A 79 -8.55 -4.00 1.47
N GLU A 80 -9.77 -4.18 1.95
CA GLU A 80 -10.33 -3.48 3.10
C GLU A 80 -10.53 -4.49 4.22
N TYR A 81 -10.24 -4.07 5.43
CA TYR A 81 -10.48 -4.83 6.64
C TYR A 81 -11.44 -4.07 7.52
N SER A 82 -12.65 -4.61 7.67
CA SER A 82 -13.67 -4.10 8.57
C SER A 82 -13.91 -5.10 9.69
N GLU A 83 -13.34 -4.85 10.86
CA GLU A 83 -13.78 -5.53 12.08
C GLU A 83 -14.10 -4.51 13.18
N PRO A 84 -15.13 -4.78 14.00
CA PRO A 84 -15.38 -4.01 15.21
C PRO A 84 -14.24 -4.30 16.19
N LEU A 85 -13.20 -3.45 16.20
CA LEU A 85 -12.15 -3.52 17.20
C LEU A 85 -12.78 -3.30 18.59
N SER A 86 -12.80 -4.35 19.42
CA SER A 86 -13.24 -4.26 20.81
C SER A 86 -12.19 -3.51 21.64
N THR A 87 -12.66 -2.64 22.52
CA THR A 87 -11.87 -1.61 23.21
C THR A 87 -10.86 -2.15 24.24
N ALA A 88 -10.76 -3.47 24.42
CA ALA A 88 -10.02 -4.08 25.53
C ALA A 88 -8.58 -4.50 25.17
N GLU A 89 -8.24 -4.73 23.90
CA GLU A 89 -6.95 -5.33 23.48
C GLU A 89 -6.32 -4.63 22.25
N ILE A 90 -6.54 -3.31 22.15
CA ILE A 90 -6.35 -2.48 20.96
C ILE A 90 -4.93 -2.49 20.39
N GLY A 91 -3.89 -2.72 21.19
CA GLY A 91 -2.49 -2.55 20.76
C GLY A 91 -1.96 -3.66 19.86
N ASP A 92 -2.06 -4.90 20.31
CA ASP A 92 -1.42 -6.04 19.63
C ASP A 92 -2.33 -6.70 18.60
N ILE A 93 -3.65 -6.69 18.84
CA ILE A 93 -4.65 -7.14 17.85
C ILE A 93 -4.61 -6.27 16.60
N THR A 94 -4.50 -4.94 16.73
CA THR A 94 -4.41 -4.03 15.59
C THR A 94 -3.15 -4.26 14.76
N LYS A 95 -2.00 -4.55 15.40
CA LYS A 95 -0.76 -4.88 14.69
C LYS A 95 -0.88 -6.17 13.89
N GLN A 96 -1.45 -7.22 14.48
CA GLN A 96 -1.66 -8.49 13.80
C GLN A 96 -2.57 -8.32 12.56
N HIS A 97 -3.65 -7.56 12.70
CA HIS A 97 -4.55 -7.26 11.58
C HIS A 97 -3.86 -6.44 10.48
N ILE A 98 -3.08 -5.41 10.84
CA ILE A 98 -2.27 -4.65 9.86
C ILE A 98 -1.29 -5.56 9.13
N MET A 99 -0.62 -6.48 9.84
CA MET A 99 0.30 -7.45 9.23
C MET A 99 -0.42 -8.38 8.25
N GLN A 100 -1.59 -8.89 8.61
CA GLN A 100 -2.40 -9.74 7.73
C GLN A 100 -2.87 -8.99 6.48
N LEU A 101 -3.31 -7.74 6.64
CA LEU A 101 -3.75 -6.89 5.53
C LEU A 101 -2.61 -6.62 4.54
N ARG A 102 -1.42 -6.28 5.07
CA ARG A 102 -0.20 -6.13 4.25
C ARG A 102 0.14 -7.41 3.50
N LYS A 103 0.14 -8.55 4.20
CA LYS A 103 0.46 -9.86 3.60
C LYS A 103 -0.46 -10.16 2.42
N LYS A 104 -1.78 -10.08 2.60
CA LYS A 104 -2.78 -10.36 1.54
C LYS A 104 -2.58 -9.47 0.31
N ILE A 105 -2.31 -8.18 0.53
CA ILE A 105 -2.07 -7.24 -0.57
C ILE A 105 -0.78 -7.53 -1.32
N TYR A 106 0.31 -7.87 -0.62
CA TYR A 106 1.56 -8.24 -1.27
C TYR A 106 1.43 -9.53 -2.09
N GLU A 107 0.76 -10.55 -1.54
CA GLU A 107 0.49 -11.80 -2.26
C GLU A 107 -0.34 -11.55 -3.52
N ARG A 108 -1.39 -10.72 -3.43
CA ARG A 108 -2.19 -10.37 -4.60
C ARG A 108 -1.41 -9.57 -5.62
N ALA A 109 -0.63 -8.58 -5.18
CA ALA A 109 0.19 -7.77 -6.06
C ALA A 109 1.15 -8.67 -6.85
N VAL A 110 1.89 -9.56 -6.18
CA VAL A 110 2.80 -10.51 -6.84
C VAL A 110 2.06 -11.40 -7.85
N ALA A 111 0.87 -11.90 -7.51
CA ALA A 111 0.07 -12.67 -8.46
C ALA A 111 -0.33 -11.84 -9.70
N ASP A 112 -0.74 -10.58 -9.53
CA ASP A 112 -1.06 -9.67 -10.63
C ASP A 112 0.17 -9.35 -11.50
N PHE A 113 1.33 -9.16 -10.87
CA PHE A 113 2.60 -8.98 -11.56
C PHE A 113 2.96 -10.14 -12.45
N VAL A 114 2.97 -11.34 -11.88
CA VAL A 114 3.33 -12.56 -12.60
C VAL A 114 2.39 -12.78 -13.77
N ASN A 115 1.09 -12.50 -13.61
CA ASN A 115 0.13 -12.62 -14.70
C ASN A 115 0.34 -11.57 -15.81
N ARG A 116 0.78 -10.37 -15.47
CA ARG A 116 0.96 -9.27 -16.43
C ARG A 116 2.26 -9.35 -17.23
N TYR A 117 3.34 -9.85 -16.62
CA TYR A 117 4.68 -9.87 -17.22
C TYR A 117 5.22 -11.28 -17.48
N LYS A 118 4.33 -12.27 -17.55
CA LYS A 118 4.63 -13.64 -17.96
C LYS A 118 5.06 -13.73 -19.42
#